data_AF-A0A0N9IAG5-F1
#
_entry.id   AF-A0A0N9IAG5-F1
#
_cell.length_a   1.000
_cell.length_b   1.000
_cell.length_c   1.000
_cell.angle_alpha   90.00
_cell.angle_beta   90.00
_cell.angle_gamma   90.00
#
_symmetry.space_group_name_H-M   'P 1'
#
loop_
_entity.id
_entity.type
_entity.pdbx_description
1 polymer ?
#
loop_
_entity_poly.entity_id
_entity_poly.type
_entity_poly.pdbx_seq_one_letter_code
_entity_poly.pdbx_strand_id
1 'polypeptide(L)'
;MNHDAEREQHLAEQAAYTERLEAMVVAQAPRLFAAVVTRQGGTVEQTESRVFGWGMEFDDGAYMVTAGGSNHFFLSEADNALNYIREAEDTIKDIVWVPPAAPTTDW
;
A
#
# COMPACT_ATOMS: atom_id res chain seq x y z
N MET A 1 17.99 -39.57 24.30
CA MET A 1 16.93 -38.56 24.18
C MET A 1 16.10 -38.95 22.96
N ASN A 2 14.76 -38.85 23.02
CA ASN A 2 13.89 -39.44 22.00
C ASN A 2 13.85 -38.55 20.75
N HIS A 3 14.22 -39.09 19.60
CA HIS A 3 14.32 -38.37 18.32
C HIS A 3 12.98 -37.74 17.89
N ASP A 4 11.86 -38.34 18.29
CA ASP A 4 10.53 -37.81 18.02
C ASP A 4 10.22 -36.54 18.84
N ALA A 5 10.66 -36.49 20.10
CA ALA A 5 10.47 -35.33 20.96
C ALA A 5 11.29 -34.12 20.51
N GLU A 6 12.51 -34.35 20.02
CA GLU A 6 13.37 -33.31 19.45
C GLU A 6 12.76 -32.74 18.15
N ARG A 7 12.14 -33.59 17.33
CA ARG A 7 11.44 -33.16 16.12
C ARG A 7 10.20 -32.33 16.42
N GLU A 8 9.38 -32.75 17.38
CA GLU A 8 8.19 -32.01 17.81
C GLU A 8 8.55 -30.64 18.37
N GLN A 9 9.58 -30.58 19.22
CA GLN A 9 10.09 -29.31 19.76
C GLN A 9 10.57 -28.39 18.64
N HIS A 10 11.33 -28.91 17.67
CA HIS A 10 11.81 -28.11 16.55
C HIS A 10 10.67 -27.53 15.69
N LEU A 11 9.61 -28.31 15.44
CA LEU A 11 8.43 -27.85 14.71
C LEU A 11 7.66 -26.78 15.48
N ALA A 12 7.52 -26.93 16.80
CA ALA A 12 6.87 -25.94 17.64
C ALA A 12 7.65 -24.62 17.67
N GLU A 13 8.98 -24.68 17.75
CA GLU A 13 9.85 -23.50 17.70
C GLU A 13 9.76 -22.78 16.34
N GLN A 14 9.72 -23.54 15.23
CA GLN A 14 9.51 -22.97 13.89
C GLN A 14 8.14 -22.29 13.77
N ALA A 15 7.08 -22.92 14.25
CA ALA A 15 5.74 -22.35 14.22
C ALA A 15 5.66 -21.04 15.01
N ALA A 16 6.21 -21.02 16.24
CA ALA A 16 6.26 -19.81 17.07
C ALA A 16 7.13 -18.70 16.47
N TYR A 17 8.19 -19.07 15.73
CA TYR A 17 9.01 -18.11 15.00
C TYR A 17 8.23 -17.49 13.84
N THR A 18 7.54 -18.29 13.04
CA THR A 18 6.71 -17.81 11.93
C THR A 18 5.60 -16.89 12.42
N GLU A 19 4.86 -17.29 13.47
CA GLU A 19 3.79 -16.46 14.05
C GLU A 19 4.32 -15.09 14.51
N ARG A 20 5.50 -15.06 15.13
CA ARG A 20 6.14 -13.81 15.55
C ARG A 20 6.51 -12.92 14.36
N LEU A 21 7.01 -13.50 13.27
CA LEU A 21 7.33 -12.75 12.05
C LEU A 21 6.06 -12.18 11.41
N GLU A 22 5.00 -12.97 11.29
CA GLU A 22 3.74 -12.52 10.71
C GLU A 22 3.13 -11.37 11.52
N ALA A 23 3.10 -11.49 12.86
CA ALA A 23 2.62 -10.43 13.73
C ALA A 23 3.43 -9.13 13.58
N MET A 24 4.76 -9.24 13.46
CA MET A 24 5.64 -8.10 13.23
C MET A 24 5.37 -7.42 11.88
N VAL A 25 5.20 -8.21 10.81
CA VAL A 25 4.92 -7.69 9.46
C VAL A 25 3.56 -6.99 9.43
N VAL A 26 2.53 -7.58 10.03
CA VAL A 26 1.19 -6.96 10.11
C VAL A 26 1.24 -5.66 10.90
N ALA A 27 1.98 -5.62 12.01
CA ALA A 27 2.09 -4.42 12.85
C ALA A 27 2.85 -3.26 12.17
N GLN A 28 3.70 -3.56 11.17
CA GLN A 28 4.54 -2.57 10.49
C GLN A 28 4.16 -2.39 9.01
N ALA A 29 3.07 -3.01 8.57
CA ALA A 29 2.63 -2.94 7.18
C ALA A 29 2.20 -1.50 6.84
N PRO A 30 2.77 -0.89 5.79
CA PRO A 30 2.35 0.44 5.38
C PRO A 30 0.94 0.41 4.82
N ARG A 31 0.24 1.55 4.92
CA ARG A 31 -1.05 1.74 4.25
C ARG A 31 -0.81 2.04 2.78
N LEU A 32 -1.42 1.26 1.90
CA LEU A 32 -1.35 1.48 0.45
C LEU A 32 -2.35 2.56 0.03
N PHE A 33 -1.94 3.45 -0.89
CA PHE A 33 -2.82 4.46 -1.47
C PHE A 33 -2.58 4.64 -2.97
N ALA A 34 -3.57 5.24 -3.64
CA ALA A 34 -3.46 5.75 -4.99
C ALA A 34 -3.67 7.26 -4.98
N ALA A 35 -2.78 7.99 -5.64
CA ALA A 35 -3.05 9.38 -5.99
C ALA A 35 -3.86 9.39 -7.29
N VAL A 36 -5.08 9.92 -7.23
CA VAL A 36 -6.05 9.93 -8.33
C VAL A 36 -6.24 11.35 -8.84
N VAL A 37 -6.36 11.49 -10.15
CA VAL A 37 -6.76 12.73 -10.82
C VAL A 37 -8.07 12.50 -11.53
N THR A 38 -9.03 13.36 -11.27
CA THR A 38 -10.33 13.36 -11.91
C THR A 38 -10.52 14.67 -12.67
N ARG A 39 -10.69 14.57 -13.98
CA ARG A 39 -11.11 15.69 -14.82
C ARG A 39 -12.62 15.79 -14.76
N GLN A 40 -13.13 16.94 -14.32
CA GLN A 40 -14.56 17.18 -14.31
C GLN A 40 -15.06 17.44 -15.73
N GLY A 41 -16.14 16.75 -16.12
CA GLY A 41 -16.89 17.03 -17.33
C GLY A 41 -18.17 17.80 -17.03
N GLY A 42 -18.88 18.27 -18.05
CA GLY A 42 -20.21 18.87 -17.86
C GLY A 42 -21.27 17.86 -17.40
N THR A 43 -20.96 16.56 -17.48
CA THR A 43 -21.78 15.43 -17.01
C THR A 43 -20.92 14.37 -16.32
N VAL A 44 -21.56 13.46 -15.57
CA VAL A 44 -20.89 12.34 -14.91
C VAL A 44 -20.21 11.41 -15.91
N GLU A 45 -20.84 11.15 -17.06
CA GLU A 45 -20.26 10.31 -18.13
C GLU A 45 -19.00 10.93 -18.78
N GLN A 46 -18.85 12.25 -18.69
CA GLN A 46 -17.68 12.98 -19.17
C GLN A 46 -16.60 13.15 -18.10
N THR A 47 -16.85 12.65 -16.89
CA THR A 47 -15.88 12.70 -15.79
C THR A 47 -14.90 11.54 -15.96
N GLU A 48 -13.63 11.87 -16.19
CA GLU A 48 -12.58 10.87 -16.40
C GLU A 48 -11.65 10.85 -15.20
N SER A 49 -11.49 9.68 -14.59
CA SER A 49 -10.56 9.47 -13.46
C SER A 49 -9.42 8.56 -13.87
N ARG A 50 -8.21 8.90 -13.41
CA ARG A 50 -7.01 8.10 -13.65
C ARG A 50 -6.13 8.05 -12.42
N VAL A 51 -5.46 6.92 -12.23
CA VAL A 51 -4.39 6.81 -11.23
C VAL A 51 -3.15 7.53 -11.74
N PHE A 52 -2.68 8.51 -10.98
CA PHE A 52 -1.41 9.20 -11.23
C PHE A 52 -0.23 8.38 -10.72
N GLY A 53 -0.38 7.78 -9.54
CA GLY A 53 0.65 6.99 -8.89
C GLY A 53 0.11 6.14 -7.74
N TRP A 54 0.93 5.18 -7.34
CA TRP A 54 0.69 4.29 -6.21
C TRP A 54 1.70 4.58 -5.13
N GLY A 55 1.27 4.54 -3.87
CA GLY A 55 2.15 4.82 -2.75
C GLY A 55 1.88 3.98 -1.52
N MET A 56 2.81 4.10 -0.59
CA MET A 56 2.83 3.46 0.71
C MET A 56 3.06 4.55 1.76
N GLU A 57 2.21 4.61 2.77
CA GLU A 57 2.40 5.46 3.95
C GLU A 57 2.84 4.60 5.13
N PHE A 58 3.97 4.97 5.70
CA PHE A 58 4.56 4.46 6.93
C PHE A 58 4.27 5.44 8.07
N ASP A 59 4.59 5.06 9.30
CA ASP A 59 4.38 5.93 10.47
C ASP A 59 5.17 7.25 10.42
N ASP A 60 6.29 7.29 9.70
CA ASP A 60 7.24 8.42 9.66
C ASP A 60 7.39 9.06 8.27
N GLY A 61 6.62 8.61 7.28
CA GLY A 61 6.70 9.15 5.93
C GLY A 61 5.89 8.38 4.91
N ALA A 62 5.93 8.86 3.67
CA ALA A 62 5.29 8.18 2.56
C ALA A 62 6.22 8.09 1.35
N TYR A 63 5.96 7.09 0.52
CA TYR A 63 6.66 6.88 -0.72
C TYR A 63 5.66 6.65 -1.84
N MET A 64 5.84 7.30 -2.98
CA MET A 64 4.97 7.13 -4.15
C MET A 64 5.81 6.91 -5.42
N VAL A 65 5.31 6.02 -6.28
CA VAL A 65 5.77 5.86 -7.66
C VAL A 65 4.65 6.23 -8.62
N THR A 66 4.97 6.99 -9.67
CA THR A 66 3.99 7.28 -10.73
C THR A 66 3.55 5.99 -11.43
N ALA A 67 2.32 5.93 -11.95
CA ALA A 67 1.78 4.71 -12.58
C ALA A 67 2.61 4.22 -13.79
N GLY A 68 3.36 5.11 -14.46
CA GLY A 68 4.30 4.76 -15.52
C GLY A 68 5.71 4.38 -15.05
N GLY A 69 5.96 4.33 -13.72
CA GLY A 69 7.25 3.97 -13.13
C GLY A 69 8.38 4.98 -13.33
N SER A 70 8.11 6.17 -13.87
CA SER A 70 9.15 7.10 -14.28
C SER A 70 9.64 8.02 -13.17
N ASN A 71 8.79 8.34 -12.18
CA ASN A 71 9.14 9.18 -11.05
C ASN A 71 8.81 8.52 -9.72
N HIS A 72 9.67 8.80 -8.74
CA HIS A 72 9.66 8.26 -7.39
C HIS A 72 9.75 9.44 -6.42
N PHE A 73 8.91 9.44 -5.39
CA PHE A 73 8.80 10.53 -4.42
C PHE A 73 8.92 10.00 -3.00
N PHE A 74 9.81 10.61 -2.23
CA PHE A 74 9.82 10.51 -0.77
C PHE A 74 9.10 11.73 -0.20
N LEU A 75 8.13 11.49 0.66
CA LEU A 75 7.16 12.46 1.15
C LEU A 75 7.09 12.35 2.67
N SER A 76 6.69 13.43 3.36
CA SER A 76 6.45 13.36 4.80
C SER A 76 5.12 12.70 5.16
N GLU A 77 4.15 12.68 4.25
CA GLU A 77 2.82 12.07 4.40
C GLU A 77 2.20 11.85 3.00
N ALA A 78 1.18 11.00 2.88
CA ALA A 78 0.59 10.63 1.59
C ALA A 78 0.02 11.84 0.82
N ASP A 79 -0.65 12.77 1.51
CA ASP A 79 -1.30 13.94 0.89
C ASP A 79 -0.32 14.84 0.15
N ASN A 80 0.95 14.86 0.57
CA ASN A 80 1.99 15.62 -0.12
C ASN A 80 2.29 15.12 -1.53
N ALA A 81 1.84 13.91 -1.90
CA ALA A 81 1.89 13.42 -3.27
C ALA A 81 1.12 14.34 -4.25
N LEU A 82 0.02 14.94 -3.80
CA LEU A 82 -0.85 15.76 -4.66
C LEU A 82 -0.16 17.06 -5.14
N ASN A 83 0.84 17.53 -4.39
CA ASN A 83 1.66 18.69 -4.73
C ASN A 83 2.51 18.46 -6.00
N TYR A 84 2.80 17.20 -6.35
CA TYR A 84 3.65 16.85 -7.50
C TYR A 84 2.84 16.58 -8.78
N ILE A 85 1.51 16.55 -8.68
CA ILE A 85 0.63 16.40 -9.83
C ILE A 85 0.45 17.77 -10.47
N ARG A 86 1.07 17.98 -11.63
CA ARG A 86 0.90 19.21 -12.43
C ARG A 86 -0.22 18.97 -13.44
N GLU A 87 -1.43 19.39 -13.11
CA GLU A 87 -2.64 19.23 -13.94
C GLU A 87 -3.41 20.55 -14.04
N ALA A 88 -4.28 20.65 -15.06
CA ALA A 88 -5.03 21.87 -15.41
C ALA A 88 -6.05 22.30 -14.34
N GLU A 89 -6.53 23.55 -14.42
CA GLU A 89 -7.45 24.19 -13.44
C GLU A 89 -8.73 23.38 -13.14
N ASP A 90 -9.20 22.54 -14.06
CA ASP A 90 -10.45 21.76 -13.92
C ASP A 90 -10.24 20.31 -13.43
N THR A 91 -9.16 20.06 -12.69
CA THR A 91 -8.86 18.72 -12.15
C THR A 91 -8.96 18.69 -10.63
N ILE A 92 -9.66 17.67 -10.14
CA ILE A 92 -9.69 17.31 -8.72
C ILE A 92 -8.62 16.25 -8.48
N LYS A 93 -7.87 16.37 -7.39
CA LYS A 93 -6.83 15.44 -6.99
C LYS A 93 -7.20 14.86 -5.64
N ASP A 94 -7.04 13.56 -5.47
CA ASP A 94 -7.44 12.88 -4.25
C ASP A 94 -6.49 11.72 -3.90
N ILE A 95 -6.44 11.37 -2.62
CA ILE A 95 -5.76 10.18 -2.10
C ILE A 95 -6.82 9.14 -1.77
N VAL A 96 -6.78 8.03 -2.50
CA VAL A 96 -7.67 6.90 -2.29
C VAL A 96 -6.91 5.78 -1.59
N TRP A 97 -7.34 5.43 -0.38
CA TRP A 97 -6.74 4.34 0.39
C TRP A 97 -7.17 2.98 -0.15
N VAL A 98 -6.21 2.10 -0.36
CA VAL A 98 -6.47 0.72 -0.76
C VAL A 98 -6.85 -0.06 0.50
N PRO A 99 -7.99 -0.77 0.51
CA PRO A 99 -8.33 -1.62 1.63
C PRO A 99 -7.28 -2.75 1.77
N PRO A 100 -7.00 -3.22 2.99
CA PRO A 100 -6.14 -4.39 3.18
C PRO A 100 -6.59 -5.54 2.28
N ALA A 101 -5.64 -6.24 1.67
CA ALA A 101 -5.96 -7.42 0.88
C ALA A 101 -6.73 -8.41 1.76
N ALA A 102 -7.87 -8.89 1.26
CA ALA A 102 -8.54 -9.99 1.92
C ALA A 102 -7.58 -11.19 2.00
N PRO A 103 -7.61 -11.99 3.07
CA PRO A 103 -6.82 -13.21 3.13
C PRO A 103 -7.24 -14.12 1.97
N THR A 104 -6.38 -14.22 0.95
CA THR A 104 -6.57 -15.14 -0.16
C THR A 104 -6.39 -16.56 0.38
N THR A 105 -7.47 -17.35 0.38
CA THR A 105 -7.46 -18.75 0.84
C THR A 105 -7.08 -19.74 -0.27
N ASP A 106 -6.46 -19.26 -1.35
CA ASP A 106 -6.04 -20.11 -2.46
C ASP A 106 -4.57 -20.52 -2.27
N TRP A 107 -4.37 -21.65 -1.59
CA TRP A 107 -3.17 -22.48 -1.65
C TRP A 107 -3.56 -23.95 -1.83
#